data_AF-A0A7C1AJ48-F1
#
_entry.id   AF-A0A7C1AJ48-F1
#
_cell.length_a   1.000
_cell.length_b   1.000
_cell.length_c   1.000
_cell.angle_alpha   90.00
_cell.angle_beta   90.00
_cell.angle_gamma   90.00
#
_symmetry.space_group_name_H-M   'P 1'
#
loop_
_entity.id
_entity.type
_entity.pdbx_description
1 polymer ?
#
loop_
_entity_poly.entity_id
_entity_poly.type
_entity_poly.pdbx_seq_one_letter_code
_entity_poly.pdbx_strand_id
1 'polypeptide(L)'
;MESYLNQSLGLSEPTVIIARAPCIFLTRGEERHPYRVIADVCVACERCLKTGCPALIRLPDGKVEIEEELCTGCGVCEQVCLVEAIVGGGKQ
;
A
#
# COMPACT_ATOMS: atom_id res chain seq x y z
N MET A 1 15.81 13.73 -5.98
CA MET A 1 15.39 12.68 -6.93
C MET A 1 15.07 13.28 -8.29
N GLU A 2 14.22 14.30 -8.36
CA GLU A 2 13.81 14.98 -9.60
C GLU A 2 14.98 15.48 -10.48
N SER A 3 16.00 16.10 -9.89
CA SER A 3 17.19 16.55 -10.63
C SER A 3 17.93 15.41 -11.35
N TYR A 4 18.13 14.27 -10.68
CA TYR A 4 18.80 13.10 -11.25
C TYR A 4 17.94 12.43 -12.33
N LEU A 5 16.61 12.46 -12.20
CA LEU A 5 15.71 11.94 -13.23
C LEU A 5 15.80 12.78 -14.51
N ASN A 6 15.71 14.10 -14.39
CA ASN A 6 15.82 15.01 -15.54
C ASN A 6 17.18 14.90 -16.23
N GLN A 7 18.26 14.74 -15.46
CA GLN A 7 19.60 14.50 -15.99
C GLN A 7 19.66 13.18 -16.77
N SER A 8 19.13 12.08 -16.21
CA SER A 8 19.13 10.76 -16.85
C SER A 8 18.34 10.72 -18.16
N LEU A 9 17.21 11.43 -18.25
CA LEU A 9 16.39 11.49 -19.46
C LEU A 9 17.09 12.22 -20.61
N GLY A 10 18.09 13.06 -20.32
CA GLY A 10 18.92 13.73 -21.32
C GLY A 10 20.07 12.89 -21.87
N LEU A 11 20.35 11.72 -21.29
CA LEU A 11 21.42 10.84 -21.73
C LEU A 11 20.88 9.80 -22.71
N SER A 12 21.61 9.57 -23.81
CA SER A 12 21.26 8.55 -24.80
C SER A 12 21.64 7.12 -24.39
N GLU A 13 22.37 6.97 -23.28
CA GLU A 13 22.83 5.70 -22.75
C GLU A 13 21.95 5.20 -21.58
N PRO A 14 21.85 3.87 -21.37
CA PRO A 14 21.13 3.33 -20.22
C PRO A 14 21.71 3.84 -18.91
N THR A 15 20.86 4.45 -18.10
CA THR A 15 21.23 5.02 -16.79
C THR A 15 20.44 4.31 -15.69
N VAL A 16 21.08 4.08 -14.53
CA VAL A 16 20.44 3.46 -13.35
C VAL A 16 20.46 4.45 -12.18
N ILE A 17 19.31 4.73 -11.60
CA ILE A 17 19.17 5.52 -10.37
C ILE A 17 18.92 4.57 -9.21
N ILE A 18 19.81 4.55 -8.21
CA ILE A 18 19.68 3.71 -7.02
C ILE A 18 19.19 4.57 -5.86
N ALA A 19 17.89 4.54 -5.58
CA ALA A 19 17.33 5.12 -4.36
C ALA A 19 17.62 4.18 -3.18
N ARG A 20 18.25 4.69 -2.12
CA ARG A 20 18.51 3.93 -0.88
C ARG A 20 17.64 4.48 0.24
N ALA A 21 16.79 3.63 0.78
CA ALA A 21 16.03 3.88 2.01
C ALA A 21 15.95 2.56 2.78
N PRO A 22 15.82 2.57 4.12
CA PRO A 22 15.52 1.36 4.86
C PRO A 22 14.22 0.75 4.38
N CYS A 23 14.14 -0.58 4.34
CA CYS A 23 12.89 -1.25 4.05
C CYS A 23 11.88 -0.94 5.16
N ILE A 24 10.69 -0.47 4.77
CA ILE A 24 9.59 -0.15 5.69
C ILE A 24 9.17 -1.37 6.52
N PHE A 25 9.38 -2.58 6.00
CA PHE A 25 9.11 -3.82 6.73
C PHE A 25 10.22 -4.21 7.71
N LEU A 26 11.47 -3.75 7.50
CA LEU A 26 12.64 -4.12 8.32
C LEU A 26 12.91 -3.13 9.46
N THR A 27 12.58 -1.86 9.26
CA THR A 27 12.71 -0.84 10.32
C THR A 27 11.42 -0.80 11.13
N ARG A 28 11.43 -1.49 12.27
CA ARG A 28 10.34 -1.43 13.27
C ARG A 28 10.38 -0.09 14.00
N GLY A 29 9.93 0.98 13.34
CA GLY A 29 9.64 2.26 13.97
C GLY A 29 8.15 2.35 14.33
N GLU A 30 7.89 2.68 15.59
CA GLU A 30 6.62 3.11 16.22
C GLU A 30 5.36 2.23 16.00
N GLU A 31 4.36 2.44 16.85
CA GLU A 31 3.13 1.64 16.90
C GLU A 31 2.46 1.55 15.52
N ARG A 32 2.24 0.32 15.04
CA ARG A 32 1.53 0.12 13.78
C ARG A 32 0.04 0.33 14.02
N HIS A 33 -0.56 1.13 13.15
CA HIS A 33 -2.00 1.30 13.10
C HIS A 33 -2.51 0.67 11.80
N PRO A 34 -2.70 -0.66 11.77
CA PRO A 34 -3.18 -1.35 10.58
C PRO A 34 -4.63 -0.97 10.29
N TYR A 35 -4.96 -0.97 8.99
CA TYR A 35 -6.34 -0.96 8.54
C TYR A 35 -6.94 -2.36 8.63
N ARG A 36 -8.27 -2.45 8.69
CA ARG A 36 -9.03 -3.70 8.69
C ARG A 36 -10.20 -3.62 7.71
N VAL A 37 -10.64 -4.77 7.22
CA VAL A 37 -11.84 -4.88 6.37
C VAL A 37 -13.03 -5.35 7.20
N ILE A 38 -14.16 -4.65 7.11
CA ILE A 38 -15.44 -5.09 7.64
C ILE A 38 -16.05 -6.06 6.63
N ALA A 39 -15.91 -7.37 6.88
CA ALA A 39 -16.30 -8.41 5.94
C ALA A 39 -17.77 -8.32 5.51
N ASP A 40 -18.68 -7.92 6.39
CA ASP A 40 -20.11 -7.81 6.10
C ASP A 40 -20.45 -6.65 5.15
N VAL A 41 -19.60 -5.62 5.11
CA VAL A 41 -19.77 -4.44 4.23
C VAL A 41 -19.04 -4.65 2.90
N CYS A 42 -18.01 -5.50 2.88
CA CYS A 42 -17.22 -5.77 1.69
C CYS A 42 -18.04 -6.45 0.58
N VAL A 43 -18.19 -5.74 -0.54
CA VAL A 43 -18.93 -6.20 -1.73
C VAL A 43 -18.07 -6.93 -2.78
N ALA A 44 -16.85 -7.37 -2.41
CA ALA A 44 -15.93 -8.09 -3.29
C ALA A 44 -15.64 -7.40 -4.64
N CYS A 45 -15.57 -6.05 -4.66
CA CYS A 45 -15.32 -5.28 -5.90
C CYS A 45 -13.85 -5.21 -6.33
N GLU A 46 -12.92 -5.69 -5.47
CA GLU A 46 -11.48 -5.81 -5.72
C GLU A 46 -10.73 -4.49 -6.03
N ARG A 47 -11.37 -3.34 -5.91
CA ARG A 47 -10.75 -2.04 -6.24
C ARG A 47 -9.52 -1.74 -5.38
N CYS A 48 -9.55 -2.11 -4.10
CA CYS A 48 -8.41 -1.97 -3.19
C CYS A 48 -7.21 -2.81 -3.64
N LEU A 49 -7.41 -4.00 -4.23
CA LEU A 49 -6.31 -4.85 -4.72
C LEU A 49 -5.51 -4.19 -5.85
N LYS A 50 -6.16 -3.34 -6.66
CA LYS A 50 -5.51 -2.60 -7.77
C LYS A 50 -4.51 -1.56 -7.30
N THR A 51 -4.48 -1.23 -5.99
CA THR A 51 -3.47 -0.34 -5.41
C THR A 51 -2.09 -0.99 -5.32
N GLY A 52 -2.00 -2.32 -5.46
CA GLY A 52 -0.76 -3.07 -5.33
C GLY A 52 -0.27 -3.23 -3.89
N CYS A 53 -1.13 -2.96 -2.89
CA CYS A 53 -0.76 -3.14 -1.49
C CYS A 53 -0.47 -4.62 -1.19
N PRO A 54 0.72 -4.96 -0.69
CA PRO A 54 1.08 -6.35 -0.38
C PRO A 54 0.35 -6.90 0.85
N ALA A 55 -0.26 -6.04 1.67
CA ALA A 55 -1.02 -6.45 2.85
C ALA A 55 -2.45 -6.91 2.54
N LEU A 56 -2.96 -6.70 1.31
CA LEU A 56 -4.31 -7.11 0.96
C LEU A 56 -4.33 -8.55 0.43
N ILE A 57 -5.09 -9.41 1.10
CA ILE A 57 -5.23 -10.82 0.75
C ILE A 57 -6.63 -11.07 0.20
N ARG A 58 -6.71 -11.73 -0.95
CA ARG A 58 -7.99 -12.19 -1.52
C ARG A 58 -8.39 -13.51 -0.86
N LEU A 59 -9.58 -13.54 -0.30
CA LEU A 59 -10.19 -14.73 0.27
C LEU A 59 -10.88 -15.59 -0.80
N PRO A 60 -11.15 -16.88 -0.54
CA PRO A 60 -11.82 -17.78 -1.49
C PRO A 60 -13.23 -17.35 -1.91
N ASP A 61 -13.92 -16.58 -1.05
CA ASP A 61 -15.25 -16.02 -1.32
C ASP A 61 -15.20 -14.73 -2.16
N GLY A 62 -14.01 -14.31 -2.59
CA GLY A 62 -13.78 -13.08 -3.35
C GLY A 62 -13.68 -11.81 -2.50
N LYS A 63 -13.94 -11.88 -1.19
CA LYS A 63 -13.72 -10.75 -0.29
C LYS A 63 -12.22 -10.56 -0.04
N VAL A 64 -11.91 -9.46 0.65
CA VAL A 64 -10.54 -9.05 0.92
C VAL A 64 -10.34 -8.94 2.42
N GLU A 65 -9.17 -9.38 2.89
CA GLU A 65 -8.67 -9.20 4.25
C GLU A 65 -7.37 -8.39 4.21
N ILE A 66 -7.01 -7.76 5.33
CA ILE A 66 -5.73 -7.05 5.48
C ILE A 66 -4.88 -7.81 6.49
N GLU A 67 -3.69 -8.24 6.06
CA GLU A 67 -2.66 -8.80 6.92
C GLU A 67 -1.99 -7.69 7.74
N GLU A 68 -2.15 -7.73 9.06
CA GLU A 68 -1.79 -6.63 9.95
C GLU A 68 -0.27 -6.43 10.01
N GLU A 69 0.51 -7.51 9.95
CA GLU A 69 1.97 -7.52 10.01
C GLU A 69 2.62 -6.81 8.81
N LEU A 70 1.91 -6.81 7.67
CA LEU A 70 2.32 -6.17 6.42
C LEU A 70 1.66 -4.80 6.20
N CYS A 71 0.64 -4.45 6.97
CA CYS A 71 -0.03 -3.16 6.83
C CYS A 71 0.85 -2.05 7.42
N THR A 72 1.20 -1.07 6.57
CA THR A 72 2.00 0.11 6.96
C THR A 72 1.15 1.32 7.32
N GLY A 73 -0.18 1.22 7.26
CA GLY A 73 -1.08 2.34 7.58
C GLY A 73 -1.14 3.45 6.53
N CYS A 74 -0.75 3.20 5.27
CA CYS A 74 -0.69 4.25 4.23
C CYS A 74 -2.04 4.86 3.82
N GLY A 75 -3.17 4.21 4.11
CA GLY A 75 -4.53 4.72 3.86
C GLY A 75 -5.02 4.69 2.42
N VAL A 76 -4.18 4.33 1.44
CA VAL A 76 -4.57 4.32 0.02
C VAL A 76 -5.75 3.36 -0.24
N CYS A 77 -5.80 2.22 0.46
CA CYS A 77 -6.87 1.24 0.29
C CYS A 77 -8.24 1.75 0.80
N GLU A 78 -8.25 2.50 1.91
CA GLU A 78 -9.45 3.16 2.45
C GLU A 78 -9.99 4.18 1.43
N GLN A 79 -9.13 5.06 0.91
CA GLN A 79 -9.50 6.12 -0.03
C GLN A 79 -10.16 5.60 -1.32
N VAL A 80 -9.88 4.36 -1.73
CA VAL A 80 -10.45 3.76 -2.95
C VAL A 80 -11.64 2.85 -2.67
N CYS A 81 -11.99 2.61 -1.41
CA CYS A 81 -13.09 1.74 -1.03
C CYS A 81 -14.44 2.46 -1.22
N LEU A 82 -15.22 2.03 -2.22
CA LEU A 82 -16.49 2.68 -2.59
C LEU A 82 -17.61 2.53 -1.56
N VAL A 83 -17.50 1.55 -0.67
CA VAL A 83 -18.52 1.19 0.33
C VAL A 83 -18.02 1.37 1.76
N GLU A 84 -16.87 2.03 1.93
CA GLU A 84 -16.28 2.34 3.24
C GLU A 84 -16.07 1.08 4.13
N ALA A 85 -15.85 -0.08 3.50
CA ALA A 85 -15.60 -1.35 4.19
C ALA A 85 -14.19 -1.44 4.80
N ILE A 86 -13.32 -0.45 4.59
CA ILE A 86 -11.94 -0.44 5.11
C ILE A 86 -11.87 0.68 6.15
N VAL A 87 -11.48 0.33 7.38
CA VAL A 87 -11.51 1.22 8.54
C VAL A 87 -10.25 1.05 9.39
N GLY A 88 -10.05 1.95 10.35
CA GLY A 88 -8.87 1.97 11.21
C GLY A 88 -7.80 2.88 10.62
N GLY A 89 -6.53 2.58 10.91
CA GLY A 89 -5.40 3.33 10.35
C GLY A 89 -5.29 4.78 10.82
N GLY A 90 -4.46 5.01 11.82
CA GLY A 90 -4.02 6.36 12.23
C GLY A 90 -3.17 6.28 13.48
N LYS A 91 -1.99 6.90 13.57
CA LYS A 91 -1.57 8.18 12.98
C LYS A 91 -0.23 8.11 12.22
N GLN A 92 -0.09 9.01 11.24
CA GLN A 92 1.18 9.41 10.64
C GLN A 92 2.06 10.15 11.65
#